data_AF-A0A7I0JBV0-F1
#
_entry.id   AF-A0A7I0JBV0-F1
#
_cell.length_a   1.000
_cell.length_b   1.000
_cell.length_c   1.000
_cell.angle_alpha   90.00
_cell.angle_beta   90.00
_cell.angle_gamma   90.00
#
_symmetry.space_group_name_H-M   'P 1'
#
loop_
_entity.id
_entity.type
_entity.pdbx_description
1 polymer ?
#
loop_
_entity_poly.entity_id
_entity_poly.type
_entity_poly.pdbx_seq_one_letter_code
_entity_poly.pdbx_strand_id
1 'polypeptide(L)'
;TFSATPANMQPIAEVAALILEHGTEKGRTIFAQSETATRLYREAPDNLSSLLGYFDRPDARLFAQVLADIAADGPGVSEHDAAGLGIPALVVGNAMDAVHPLSSAYALAATIPDAVFAEITPKAR
;
A
#
# COMPACT_ATOMS: atom_id res chain seq x y z
N THR A 1 5.22 6.16 -7.93
CA THR A 1 5.64 4.82 -8.38
C THR A 1 7.09 4.54 -8.03
N PHE A 2 8.06 5.30 -8.54
CA PHE A 2 9.49 4.99 -8.36
C PHE A 2 10.20 5.76 -7.24
N SER A 3 9.48 6.65 -6.52
CA SER A 3 10.03 7.43 -5.42
C SER A 3 9.99 6.67 -4.09
N ALA A 4 10.95 6.95 -3.21
CA ALA A 4 10.89 6.55 -1.81
C ALA A 4 9.78 7.28 -1.04
N THR A 5 9.34 6.70 0.07
CA THR A 5 8.29 7.22 0.96
C THR A 5 7.04 7.68 0.21
N PRO A 6 6.43 6.84 -0.64
CA PRO A 6 5.34 7.28 -1.50
C PRO A 6 4.08 7.53 -0.67
N ALA A 7 3.32 8.58 -1.01
CA ALA A 7 2.20 9.06 -0.18
C ALA A 7 1.10 8.01 0.08
N ASN A 8 0.91 7.07 -0.85
CA ASN A 8 -0.03 5.95 -0.71
C ASN A 8 0.35 4.96 0.41
N MET A 9 1.58 5.00 0.92
CA MET A 9 2.02 4.18 2.07
C MET A 9 1.74 4.81 3.43
N GLN A 10 1.26 6.07 3.48
CA GLN A 10 0.96 6.77 4.73
C GLN A 10 0.03 5.97 5.68
N PRO A 11 -1.04 5.28 5.22
CA PRO A 11 -1.87 4.48 6.12
C PRO A 11 -1.14 3.33 6.81
N ILE A 12 -0.18 2.71 6.10
CA ILE A 12 0.65 1.63 6.66
C ILE A 12 1.62 2.21 7.71
N ALA A 13 2.24 3.35 7.41
CA ALA A 13 3.11 4.05 8.35
C ALA A 13 2.38 4.47 9.63
N GLU A 14 1.14 4.94 9.51
CA GLU A 14 0.29 5.33 10.65
C GLU A 14 -0.03 4.13 11.54
N VAL A 15 -0.44 2.99 10.97
CA VAL A 15 -0.70 1.77 11.76
C VAL A 15 0.55 1.27 12.44
N ALA A 16 1.69 1.28 11.74
CA ALA A 16 2.97 0.88 12.33
C ALA A 16 3.34 1.75 13.54
N ALA A 17 3.24 3.08 13.40
CA ALA A 17 3.50 4.01 14.50
C ALA A 17 2.56 3.76 15.69
N LEU A 18 1.27 3.59 15.46
CA LEU A 18 0.28 3.34 16.52
C LEU A 18 0.55 2.04 17.28
N ILE A 19 0.95 0.96 16.59
CA ILE A 19 1.33 -0.30 17.24
C ILE A 19 2.58 -0.11 18.09
N LEU A 20 3.60 0.59 17.58
CA LEU A 20 4.87 0.79 18.27
C LEU A 20 4.74 1.72 19.50
N GLU A 21 3.94 2.78 19.40
CA GLU A 21 3.79 3.80 20.44
C GLU A 21 2.74 3.44 21.50
N HIS A 22 1.67 2.73 21.12
CA HIS A 22 0.51 2.53 21.99
C HIS A 22 0.17 1.05 22.23
N GLY A 23 0.85 0.12 21.55
CA GLY A 23 0.49 -1.29 21.57
C GLY A 23 -0.77 -1.57 20.75
N THR A 24 -1.13 -2.86 20.64
CA THR A 24 -2.15 -3.31 19.69
C THR A 24 -3.55 -2.85 20.04
N GLU A 25 -3.99 -3.03 21.29
CA GLU A 25 -5.37 -2.71 21.71
C GLU A 25 -5.67 -1.21 21.59
N LYS A 26 -4.86 -0.37 22.26
CA LYS A 26 -5.04 1.09 22.24
C LYS A 26 -4.77 1.66 20.84
N GLY A 27 -3.73 1.20 20.16
CA GLY A 27 -3.40 1.64 18.81
C GLY A 27 -4.54 1.37 17.82
N ARG A 28 -5.20 0.21 17.93
CA ARG A 28 -6.36 -0.15 17.09
C ARG A 28 -7.54 0.79 17.33
N THR A 29 -7.85 1.10 18.59
CA THR A 29 -8.92 2.05 18.93
C THR A 29 -8.66 3.43 18.34
N ILE A 30 -7.41 3.91 18.42
CA ILE A 30 -7.02 5.20 17.83
C ILE A 30 -7.16 5.16 16.31
N PHE A 31 -6.61 4.13 15.65
CA PHE A 31 -6.66 4.01 14.20
C PHE A 31 -8.10 3.94 13.68
N ALA A 32 -8.98 3.17 14.34
CA ALA A 32 -10.37 3.02 13.94
C ALA A 32 -11.18 4.34 13.98
N GLN A 33 -10.71 5.35 14.71
CA GLN A 33 -11.31 6.68 14.82
C GLN A 33 -10.63 7.73 13.93
N SER A 34 -9.59 7.35 13.19
CA SER A 34 -8.81 8.26 12.35
C SER A 34 -9.55 8.70 11.08
N GLU A 35 -9.11 9.84 10.53
CA GLU A 35 -9.52 10.27 9.19
C GLU A 35 -9.10 9.25 8.12
N THR A 36 -7.93 8.63 8.29
CA THR A 36 -7.43 7.56 7.41
C THR A 36 -8.38 6.38 7.35
N ALA A 37 -8.85 5.87 8.50
CA ALA A 37 -9.81 4.78 8.54
C ALA A 37 -11.16 5.19 7.93
N THR A 38 -11.62 6.41 8.20
CA THR A 38 -12.87 6.95 7.63
C THR A 38 -12.80 7.03 6.10
N ARG A 39 -11.67 7.50 5.55
CA ARG A 39 -11.44 7.54 4.10
C ARG A 39 -11.42 6.15 3.50
N LEU A 40 -10.58 5.24 4.05
CA LEU A 40 -10.44 3.88 3.53
C LEU A 40 -11.73 3.07 3.63
N TYR A 41 -12.58 3.33 4.63
CA TYR A 41 -13.89 2.69 4.71
C TYR A 41 -14.74 2.94 3.46
N ARG A 42 -14.66 4.15 2.88
CA ARG A 42 -15.43 4.51 1.68
C ARG A 42 -14.75 4.09 0.38
N GLU A 43 -13.42 4.19 0.34
CA GLU A 43 -12.67 4.12 -0.92
C GLU A 43 -11.99 2.75 -1.13
N ALA A 44 -11.63 2.06 -0.05
CA ALA A 44 -10.78 0.87 -0.08
C ALA A 44 -11.01 -0.03 1.17
N PRO A 45 -12.23 -0.58 1.34
CA PRO A 45 -12.61 -1.32 2.55
C PRO A 45 -11.76 -2.57 2.80
N ASP A 46 -11.25 -3.22 1.74
CA ASP A 46 -10.33 -4.36 1.87
C ASP A 46 -8.96 -3.92 2.43
N ASN A 47 -8.45 -2.75 2.03
CA ASN A 47 -7.23 -2.19 2.61
C ASN A 47 -7.47 -1.82 4.08
N LEU A 48 -8.61 -1.21 4.44
CA LEU A 48 -8.96 -0.93 5.84
C LEU A 48 -8.99 -2.21 6.69
N SER A 49 -9.64 -3.26 6.19
CA SER A 49 -9.71 -4.56 6.86
C SER A 49 -8.32 -5.15 7.10
N SER A 50 -7.45 -5.08 6.09
CA SER A 50 -6.06 -5.54 6.19
C SER A 50 -5.28 -4.78 7.26
N LEU A 51 -5.40 -3.44 7.28
CA LEU A 51 -4.74 -2.57 8.27
C LEU A 51 -5.22 -2.86 9.69
N LEU A 52 -6.53 -3.03 9.90
CA LEU A 52 -7.09 -3.41 11.19
C LEU A 52 -6.62 -4.79 11.65
N GLY A 53 -6.42 -5.73 10.72
CA GLY A 53 -5.90 -7.07 11.02
C GLY A 53 -4.44 -7.09 11.46
N TYR A 54 -3.64 -6.06 11.16
CA TYR A 54 -2.24 -6.00 11.62
C TYR A 54 -2.12 -5.92 13.14
N PHE A 55 -3.10 -5.30 13.82
CA PHE A 55 -3.17 -5.23 15.28
C PHE A 55 -3.43 -6.59 15.93
N ASP A 56 -4.04 -7.54 15.21
CA ASP A 56 -4.42 -8.86 15.73
C ASP A 56 -3.29 -9.90 15.60
N ARG A 57 -2.15 -9.53 14.99
CA ARG A 57 -1.04 -10.44 14.78
C ARG A 57 -0.33 -10.83 16.09
N PRO A 58 0.03 -12.11 16.29
CA PRO A 58 0.82 -12.54 17.46
C PRO A 58 2.18 -11.81 17.59
N ASP A 59 2.75 -11.39 16.46
CA ASP A 59 4.04 -10.72 16.33
C ASP A 59 3.91 -9.23 15.98
N ALA A 60 2.77 -8.59 16.31
CA ALA A 60 2.39 -7.27 15.81
C ALA A 60 3.48 -6.19 15.96
N ARG A 61 4.23 -6.13 17.07
CA ARG A 61 5.31 -5.14 17.24
C ARG A 61 6.47 -5.35 16.27
N LEU A 62 6.91 -6.59 16.05
CA LEU A 62 7.98 -6.89 15.10
C LEU A 62 7.51 -6.61 13.68
N PHE A 63 6.28 -7.02 13.38
CA PHE A 63 5.67 -6.76 12.08
C PHE A 63 5.50 -5.26 11.79
N ALA A 64 5.09 -4.47 12.80
CA ALA A 64 4.99 -3.02 12.69
C ALA A 64 6.33 -2.35 12.36
N GLN A 65 7.46 -2.84 12.90
CA GLN A 65 8.78 -2.33 12.52
C GLN A 65 9.04 -2.54 11.01
N VAL A 66 8.76 -3.75 10.51
CA VAL A 66 8.90 -4.06 9.08
C VAL A 66 7.99 -3.17 8.22
N LEU A 67 6.75 -2.95 8.65
CA LEU A 67 5.82 -2.06 7.95
C LEU A 67 6.30 -0.61 7.91
N ALA A 68 6.87 -0.11 9.01
CA ALA A 68 7.45 1.24 9.06
C ALA A 68 8.61 1.37 8.07
N ASP A 69 9.49 0.36 8.04
CA ASP A 69 10.64 0.34 7.14
C ASP A 69 10.19 0.31 5.66
N ILE A 70 9.23 -0.57 5.32
CA ILE A 70 8.66 -0.66 3.96
C ILE A 70 7.97 0.65 3.55
N ALA A 71 7.22 1.28 4.46
CA ALA A 71 6.50 2.52 4.15
C ALA A 71 7.45 3.71 3.95
N ALA A 72 8.62 3.70 4.58
CA ALA A 72 9.66 4.70 4.41
C ALA A 72 10.50 4.47 3.13
N ASP A 73 10.58 3.23 2.65
CA ASP A 73 11.38 2.86 1.49
C ASP A 73 10.72 3.23 0.13
N GLY A 74 11.40 2.92 -0.96
CA GLY A 74 10.88 2.89 -2.32
C GLY A 74 11.03 1.50 -2.94
N PRO A 75 10.69 1.33 -4.23
CA PRO A 75 10.75 0.02 -4.88
C PRO A 75 12.19 -0.47 -5.15
N GLY A 76 13.22 0.32 -4.83
CA GLY A 76 14.63 -0.02 -5.10
C GLY A 76 15.01 -0.09 -6.58
N VAL A 77 14.07 0.24 -7.47
CA VAL A 77 14.25 0.29 -8.93
C VAL A 77 13.86 1.66 -9.44
N SER A 78 14.68 2.21 -10.33
CA SER A 78 14.41 3.50 -10.96
C SER A 78 13.47 3.33 -12.15
N GLU A 79 12.91 4.46 -12.60
CA GLU A 79 12.16 4.53 -13.86
C GLU A 79 13.04 4.10 -15.05
N HIS A 80 14.34 4.42 -15.02
CA HIS A 80 15.30 4.00 -16.05
C HIS A 80 15.48 2.48 -16.09
N ASP A 81 15.58 1.84 -14.92
CA ASP A 81 15.69 0.38 -14.84
C ASP A 81 14.45 -0.30 -15.41
N ALA A 82 13.26 0.23 -15.10
CA ALA A 82 12.00 -0.25 -15.65
C ALA A 82 11.89 -0.04 -17.16
N ALA A 83 12.35 1.10 -17.68
CA ALA A 83 12.39 1.38 -19.12
C ALA A 83 13.38 0.48 -19.88
N GLY A 84 14.38 -0.07 -19.18
CA GLY A 84 15.33 -1.03 -19.73
C GLY A 84 14.79 -2.47 -19.84
N LEU A 85 13.58 -2.76 -19.35
CA LEU A 85 12.98 -4.09 -19.40
C LEU A 85 12.52 -4.43 -20.83
N GLY A 86 13.36 -5.14 -21.58
CA GLY A 86 13.05 -5.68 -22.91
C GLY A 86 12.23 -6.99 -22.87
N ILE A 87 11.32 -7.13 -21.92
CA ILE A 87 10.46 -8.31 -21.77
C ILE A 87 8.99 -7.90 -21.82
N PRO A 88 8.11 -8.70 -22.45
CA PRO A 88 6.67 -8.47 -22.37
C PRO A 88 6.19 -8.51 -20.93
N ALA A 89 5.35 -7.55 -20.55
CA ALA A 89 4.80 -7.47 -19.20
C ALA A 89 3.29 -7.21 -19.21
N LEU A 90 2.57 -7.80 -18.27
CA LEU A 90 1.19 -7.45 -17.98
C LEU A 90 1.15 -6.72 -16.63
N VAL A 91 0.75 -5.45 -16.66
CA VAL A 91 0.58 -4.65 -15.46
C VAL A 91 -0.91 -4.63 -15.10
N VAL A 92 -1.24 -5.25 -13.97
CA VAL A 92 -2.63 -5.36 -13.49
C VAL A 92 -2.88 -4.35 -12.40
N GLY A 93 -3.96 -3.57 -12.52
CA GLY A 93 -4.36 -2.57 -11.54
C GLY A 93 -5.81 -2.74 -11.06
N ASN A 94 -6.11 -2.20 -9.88
CA ASN A 94 -7.45 -2.19 -9.30
C ASN A 94 -7.80 -0.78 -8.79
N ALA A 95 -8.98 -0.27 -9.13
CA ALA A 95 -9.39 1.08 -8.76
C ALA A 95 -9.60 1.28 -7.24
N MET A 96 -9.80 0.21 -6.48
CA MET A 96 -10.05 0.22 -5.03
C MET A 96 -8.83 -0.26 -4.20
N ASP A 97 -7.64 -0.34 -4.80
CA ASP A 97 -6.41 -0.57 -4.02
C ASP A 97 -5.75 0.78 -3.66
N ALA A 98 -5.91 1.20 -2.41
CA ALA A 98 -5.31 2.44 -1.92
C ALA A 98 -3.80 2.31 -1.68
N VAL A 99 -3.28 1.08 -1.46
CA VAL A 99 -1.85 0.83 -1.25
C VAL A 99 -1.11 0.79 -2.59
N HIS A 100 -1.74 0.25 -3.63
CA HIS A 100 -1.21 0.26 -5.00
C HIS A 100 -2.18 1.01 -5.93
N PRO A 101 -2.19 2.36 -5.89
CA PRO A 101 -3.18 3.13 -6.63
C PRO A 101 -3.08 2.86 -8.13
N LEU A 102 -4.23 2.91 -8.82
CA LEU A 102 -4.33 2.64 -10.26
C LEU A 102 -3.37 3.49 -11.10
N SER A 103 -3.10 4.73 -10.67
CA SER A 103 -2.10 5.61 -11.30
C SER A 103 -0.69 5.02 -11.31
N SER A 104 -0.32 4.23 -10.30
CA SER A 104 0.97 3.53 -10.27
C SER A 104 1.03 2.43 -11.33
N ALA A 105 -0.06 1.70 -11.54
CA ALA A 105 -0.16 0.69 -12.58
C ALA A 105 -0.07 1.33 -13.98
N TYR A 106 -0.77 2.44 -14.21
CA TYR A 106 -0.64 3.21 -15.46
C TYR A 106 0.79 3.69 -15.70
N ALA A 107 1.41 4.29 -14.68
CA ALA A 107 2.78 4.79 -14.80
C ALA A 107 3.77 3.66 -15.12
N LEU A 108 3.64 2.51 -14.47
CA LEU A 108 4.52 1.36 -14.72
C LEU A 108 4.32 0.78 -16.12
N ALA A 109 3.07 0.62 -16.57
CA ALA A 109 2.77 0.13 -17.91
C ALA A 109 3.26 1.08 -19.01
N ALA A 110 3.21 2.40 -18.77
CA ALA A 110 3.74 3.39 -19.70
C ALA A 110 5.28 3.42 -19.73
N THR A 111 5.94 2.97 -18.66
CA THR A 111 7.40 2.97 -18.53
C THR A 111 8.04 1.77 -19.22
N ILE A 112 7.44 0.59 -19.09
CA ILE A 112 7.99 -0.66 -19.66
C ILE A 112 7.60 -0.75 -21.15
N PRO A 113 8.57 -0.85 -22.09
CA PRO A 113 8.30 -0.75 -23.54
C PRO A 113 7.23 -1.69 -24.09
N ASP A 114 7.25 -2.96 -23.68
CA ASP A 114 6.34 -4.02 -24.16
C ASP A 114 5.26 -4.37 -23.13
N ALA A 115 4.91 -3.43 -22.24
CA ALA A 115 3.87 -3.66 -21.25
C ALA A 115 2.45 -3.40 -21.77
N VAL A 116 1.52 -4.21 -21.29
CA VAL A 116 0.09 -4.01 -21.45
C VAL A 116 -0.52 -3.76 -20.07
N PHE A 117 -1.40 -2.77 -19.98
CA PHE A 117 -2.20 -2.50 -18.78
C PHE A 117 -3.54 -3.26 -18.84
N ALA A 118 -3.92 -3.86 -17.71
CA ALA A 118 -5.25 -4.41 -17.51
C ALA A 118 -5.82 -3.96 -16.15
N GLU A 119 -6.98 -3.30 -16.19
CA GLU A 119 -7.76 -3.04 -14.97
C GLU A 119 -8.64 -4.24 -14.65
N ILE A 120 -8.68 -4.63 -13.37
CA ILE A 120 -9.55 -5.69 -12.87
C ILE A 120 -10.60 -5.15 -11.91
N THR A 121 -11.78 -5.77 -11.94
CA THR A 121 -12.86 -5.44 -11.02
C THR A 121 -12.48 -5.78 -9.56
N PRO A 122 -12.77 -4.89 -8.59
CA PRO A 122 -12.59 -5.17 -7.18
C PRO A 122 -13.38 -6.38 -6.68
N LYS A 123 -12.84 -7.06 -5.65
CA LYS A 123 -13.56 -8.11 -4.91
C LYS A 123 -14.51 -7.53 -3.87
N ALA A 124 -14.11 -6.43 -3.23
CA ALA A 124 -14.95 -5.66 -2.33
C ALA A 124 -16.09 -4.94 -3.08
N ARG A 125 -17.16 -4.65 -2.34
CA ARG A 125 -18.37 -3.98 -2.82
C ARG A 125 -18.46 -2.57 -2.27
#